data_AF-A0A970QV10-F1
#
_entry.id   AF-A0A970QV10-F1
#
_cell.length_a   1.000
_cell.length_b   1.000
_cell.length_c   1.000
_cell.angle_alpha   90.00
_cell.angle_beta   90.00
_cell.angle_gamma   90.00
#
_symmetry.space_group_name_H-M   'P 1'
#
loop_
_entity.id
_entity.type
_entity.pdbx_description
1 polymer ?
#
loop_
_entity_poly.entity_id
_entity_poly.type
_entity_poly.pdbx_seq_one_letter_code
_entity_poly.pdbx_strand_id
1 'polypeptide(L)'
;MKILKRRIISLVLAVMLVSVLAPSFFISASAGDTIITGYGTSKAKIYENDTVNITVYLKSLSLKSGADVAKASDIDITRRVDSFYGGGEPVVSVTSANGSLLTYKIVFPAVSYRGVGDTFSFIVTYNENASESETLELAASECVPSSETTAAETTAAETTAAETMPPWETTTRESITEPEKPTKEQAAPLVAITRSAFPKEIKPGMEFNLNVIIKNTGSPYTISTGAVSFEPSEGLELNENSSSKSISDIRANSSKTVTVKLRAVKSVENSSQSVNVSFRYYYQSGEGAVMDTSSEKIIIPIAVSDSKTTTESAAKATPNIIVSKYDYGGKPIAAGSSFNLELSFRNTSKSLKVENLVMSVETGEGLSIASSSNTYYYDSIAAGKSESRGIKMNVTANALSGGSVVDISFRYEYVDNGTRGSGSSNERLYVPVYLPDRFIITAPDTIYAVANEELSLSLPYVNKSKGAVNNVEAELIFDEADGFCEFPKMNLGNFEPGKSGTIDLFITPNTAETMTVTVLVSYETESGELKKVSVPLTFTPDEGMMDDPGFMEPDFPTDIGESSGKLKFIIIAAVVIAAIVVFIVLRRRKKKKSKIEISSDFDWNMPQPAETAGNSSDRNETKT
;
A
#
# COMPACT_ATOMS: atom_id res chain seq x y z
N MET A 1 -65.48 -47.41 7.54
CA MET A 1 -65.35 -45.96 7.79
C MET A 1 -63.90 -45.61 8.15
N LYS A 2 -63.40 -44.44 7.75
CA LYS A 2 -62.17 -43.81 8.30
C LYS A 2 -62.54 -42.39 8.74
N ILE A 3 -62.86 -42.21 10.02
CA ILE A 3 -63.32 -40.92 10.55
C ILE A 3 -62.60 -40.68 11.88
N LEU A 4 -61.66 -39.72 11.87
CA LEU A 4 -61.58 -38.56 12.78
C LEU A 4 -60.16 -37.93 12.71
N LYS A 5 -59.85 -37.26 11.60
CA LYS A 5 -58.68 -36.36 11.49
C LYS A 5 -59.16 -34.92 11.26
N ARG A 6 -59.18 -34.10 12.32
CA ARG A 6 -59.09 -32.62 12.29
C ARG A 6 -59.18 -32.04 13.71
N ARG A 7 -58.57 -30.86 13.91
CA ARG A 7 -58.30 -30.14 15.18
C ARG A 7 -57.08 -30.66 15.95
N ILE A 8 -56.44 -29.74 16.70
CA ILE A 8 -55.08 -29.82 17.27
C ILE A 8 -53.95 -29.91 16.21
N ILE A 9 -54.03 -29.06 15.18
CA ILE A 9 -52.85 -28.45 14.53
C ILE A 9 -53.18 -26.96 14.38
N SER A 10 -53.01 -26.20 15.47
CA SER A 10 -53.36 -24.76 15.52
C SER A 10 -52.69 -24.02 16.70
N LEU A 11 -51.65 -24.59 17.31
CA LEU A 11 -50.99 -24.03 18.51
C LEU A 11 -49.47 -24.31 18.56
N VAL A 12 -48.82 -24.37 17.41
CA VAL A 12 -47.35 -24.59 17.28
C VAL A 12 -46.69 -23.57 16.34
N LEU A 13 -47.48 -22.70 15.67
CA LEU A 13 -46.98 -21.72 14.69
C LEU A 13 -47.05 -20.27 15.18
N ALA A 14 -47.05 -20.06 16.50
CA ALA A 14 -47.26 -18.74 17.13
C ALA A 14 -46.38 -18.47 18.38
N VAL A 15 -45.25 -19.18 18.51
CA VAL A 15 -44.16 -18.84 19.45
C VAL A 15 -42.79 -19.03 18.75
N MET A 16 -42.70 -18.51 17.52
CA MET A 16 -41.44 -18.38 16.76
C MET A 16 -41.24 -16.88 16.47
N LEU A 17 -40.98 -16.13 17.53
CA LEU A 17 -40.66 -14.71 17.47
C LEU A 17 -39.45 -14.43 18.37
N VAL A 18 -38.54 -13.58 17.90
CA VAL A 18 -37.33 -13.12 18.60
C VAL A 18 -36.25 -14.19 18.85
N SER A 19 -35.33 -14.35 17.89
CA SER A 19 -33.92 -14.68 18.13
C SER A 19 -33.05 -14.31 16.93
N VAL A 20 -32.39 -13.13 17.01
CA VAL A 20 -31.12 -12.78 16.34
C VAL A 20 -30.92 -13.20 14.86
N LEU A 21 -31.09 -12.26 13.93
CA LEU A 21 -30.16 -12.17 12.80
C LEU A 21 -28.87 -11.53 13.32
N ALA A 22 -27.72 -12.07 12.91
CA ALA A 22 -26.41 -11.45 13.12
C ALA A 22 -25.81 -11.09 11.74
N PRO A 23 -25.20 -9.90 11.56
CA PRO A 23 -24.52 -9.57 10.31
C PRO A 23 -23.31 -10.47 10.10
N SER A 24 -23.09 -10.92 8.87
CA SER A 24 -21.95 -11.77 8.52
C SER A 24 -20.71 -10.93 8.21
N PHE A 25 -19.97 -10.55 9.25
CA PHE A 25 -18.69 -9.86 9.11
C PHE A 25 -17.59 -10.81 8.62
N PHE A 26 -16.83 -10.40 7.61
CA PHE A 26 -15.61 -11.12 7.22
C PHE A 26 -14.50 -10.86 8.25
N ILE A 27 -14.07 -11.92 8.91
CA ILE A 27 -13.02 -11.90 9.93
C ILE A 27 -11.78 -12.59 9.37
N SER A 28 -10.60 -12.00 9.60
CA SER A 28 -9.33 -12.59 9.19
C SER A 28 -9.03 -13.85 10.00
N ALA A 29 -9.32 -15.01 9.42
CA ALA A 29 -9.09 -16.30 10.07
C ALA A 29 -7.57 -16.56 10.24
N SER A 30 -7.10 -16.46 11.49
CA SER A 30 -5.96 -17.27 11.92
C SER A 30 -6.30 -18.76 11.73
N ALA A 31 -5.30 -19.60 11.47
CA ALA A 31 -5.50 -21.03 11.19
C ALA A 31 -5.66 -21.86 12.49
N GLY A 32 -6.63 -21.46 13.32
CA GLY A 32 -7.07 -22.19 14.51
C GLY A 32 -8.43 -22.88 14.33
N ASP A 33 -8.79 -23.73 15.29
CA ASP A 33 -10.10 -24.38 15.37
C ASP A 33 -11.20 -23.43 15.87
N THR A 34 -10.86 -22.44 16.69
CA THR A 34 -11.80 -21.41 17.14
C THR A 34 -11.83 -20.23 16.18
N ILE A 35 -13.02 -19.92 15.66
CA ILE A 35 -13.29 -18.71 14.87
C ILE A 35 -14.08 -17.69 15.71
N ILE A 36 -13.75 -16.41 15.55
CA ILE A 36 -14.67 -15.33 15.93
C ILE A 36 -15.80 -15.31 14.89
N THR A 37 -17.05 -15.20 15.33
CA THR A 37 -18.25 -15.13 14.47
C THR A 37 -18.90 -13.74 14.47
N GLY A 38 -18.40 -12.82 15.29
CA GLY A 38 -18.81 -11.42 15.36
C GLY A 38 -18.29 -10.74 16.63
N TYR A 39 -18.34 -9.42 16.68
CA TYR A 39 -18.07 -8.63 17.88
C TYR A 39 -19.09 -7.49 18.02
N GLY A 40 -19.06 -6.79 19.16
CA GLY A 40 -19.82 -5.56 19.36
C GLY A 40 -19.30 -4.76 20.55
N THR A 41 -19.35 -3.45 20.43
CA THR A 41 -18.82 -2.48 21.41
C THR A 41 -19.96 -1.74 22.12
N SER A 42 -19.66 -1.10 23.25
CA SER A 42 -20.65 -0.27 23.97
C SER A 42 -20.72 1.19 23.52
N LYS A 43 -20.01 1.57 22.44
CA LYS A 43 -20.03 2.91 21.84
C LYS A 43 -19.80 2.82 20.33
N ALA A 44 -20.66 3.46 19.54
CA ALA A 44 -20.55 3.47 18.07
C ALA A 44 -19.35 4.28 17.51
N LYS A 45 -18.67 5.05 18.36
CA LYS A 45 -17.33 5.62 18.12
C LYS A 45 -16.55 5.60 19.43
N ILE A 46 -15.26 5.30 19.35
CA ILE A 46 -14.38 5.10 20.50
C ILE A 46 -13.17 6.02 20.32
N TYR A 47 -13.08 7.07 21.13
CA TYR A 47 -11.99 8.05 21.10
C TYR A 47 -10.88 7.68 22.10
N GLU A 48 -9.74 8.35 22.04
CA GLU A 48 -8.62 8.10 22.97
C GLU A 48 -9.09 8.18 24.45
N ASN A 49 -8.69 7.20 25.26
CA ASN A 49 -9.10 6.98 26.64
C ASN A 49 -10.59 6.62 26.85
N ASP A 50 -11.39 6.40 25.80
CA ASP A 50 -12.77 5.90 25.98
C ASP A 50 -12.78 4.48 26.55
N THR A 51 -13.39 4.35 27.73
CA THR A 51 -13.70 3.07 28.35
C THR A 51 -14.98 2.49 27.75
N VAL A 52 -14.90 1.26 27.26
CA VAL A 52 -15.98 0.51 26.61
C VAL A 52 -16.06 -0.92 27.14
N ASN A 53 -17.20 -1.58 26.90
CA ASN A 53 -17.30 -3.03 26.99
C ASN A 53 -17.22 -3.61 25.58
N ILE A 54 -16.35 -4.61 25.37
CA ILE A 54 -16.24 -5.33 24.10
C ILE A 54 -16.79 -6.74 24.29
N THR A 55 -17.80 -7.11 23.51
CA THR A 55 -18.36 -8.46 23.46
C THR A 55 -17.88 -9.14 22.20
N VAL A 56 -17.31 -10.34 22.33
CA VAL A 56 -16.83 -11.16 21.21
C VAL A 56 -17.60 -12.48 21.19
N TYR A 57 -18.07 -12.89 20.02
CA TYR A 57 -18.79 -14.14 19.81
C TYR A 57 -17.86 -15.14 19.11
N LEU A 58 -17.76 -16.35 19.64
CA LEU A 58 -16.82 -17.37 19.16
C LEU A 58 -17.51 -18.72 18.95
N LYS A 59 -16.94 -19.49 18.04
CA LYS A 59 -17.33 -20.86 17.74
C LYS A 59 -16.11 -21.71 17.44
N SER A 60 -15.94 -22.83 18.12
CA SER A 60 -14.98 -23.87 17.75
C SER A 60 -15.57 -24.81 16.69
N LEU A 61 -14.71 -25.31 15.81
CA LEU A 61 -15.07 -26.19 14.69
C LEU A 61 -14.95 -27.69 15.04
N SER A 62 -14.18 -28.05 16.06
CA SER A 62 -14.00 -29.43 16.55
C SER A 62 -14.70 -29.72 17.89
N LEU A 63 -14.60 -28.81 18.86
CA LEU A 63 -15.04 -29.01 20.26
C LEU A 63 -16.56 -28.89 20.41
N LYS A 64 -17.13 -29.59 21.39
CA LYS A 64 -18.57 -29.60 21.69
C LYS A 64 -18.87 -29.25 23.14
N SER A 65 -19.91 -28.45 23.31
CA SER A 65 -20.47 -28.10 24.62
C SER A 65 -20.95 -29.35 25.35
N GLY A 66 -20.56 -29.51 26.62
CA GLY A 66 -20.91 -30.62 27.49
C GLY A 66 -20.10 -31.90 27.32
N ALA A 67 -19.33 -32.04 26.22
CA ALA A 67 -18.48 -33.20 25.96
C ALA A 67 -16.98 -32.88 26.09
N ASP A 68 -16.54 -31.79 25.46
CA ASP A 68 -15.13 -31.35 25.44
C ASP A 68 -14.91 -30.07 26.26
N VAL A 69 -15.98 -29.31 26.51
CA VAL A 69 -16.04 -28.16 27.43
C VAL A 69 -17.34 -28.24 28.23
N ALA A 70 -17.27 -28.59 29.51
CA ALA A 70 -18.44 -28.86 30.33
C ALA A 70 -19.08 -27.59 30.94
N LYS A 71 -18.27 -26.56 31.20
CA LYS A 71 -18.64 -25.30 31.85
C LYS A 71 -17.83 -24.13 31.27
N ALA A 72 -18.30 -22.90 31.51
CA ALA A 72 -17.57 -21.69 31.15
C ALA A 72 -16.23 -21.52 31.90
N SER A 73 -16.05 -22.18 33.05
CA SER A 73 -14.78 -22.25 33.80
C SER A 73 -13.67 -23.03 33.11
N ASP A 74 -14.01 -23.78 32.08
CA ASP A 74 -13.11 -24.72 31.43
C ASP A 74 -12.46 -24.07 30.18
N ILE A 75 -12.80 -22.79 29.94
CA ILE A 75 -12.22 -21.88 28.95
C ILE A 75 -11.49 -20.76 29.71
N ASP A 76 -10.17 -20.70 29.62
CA ASP A 76 -9.36 -19.58 30.13
C ASP A 76 -9.10 -18.53 29.04
N ILE A 77 -9.10 -17.25 29.42
CA ILE A 77 -9.02 -16.09 28.53
C ILE A 77 -7.94 -15.11 29.00
N THR A 78 -6.81 -15.07 28.28
CA THR A 78 -5.72 -14.12 28.56
C THR A 78 -5.75 -12.95 27.57
N ARG A 79 -5.85 -11.70 28.07
CA ARG A 79 -5.70 -10.48 27.27
C ARG A 79 -4.26 -10.31 26.78
N ARG A 80 -4.07 -9.93 25.52
CA ARG A 80 -2.75 -9.53 24.98
C ARG A 80 -2.60 -8.01 25.05
N VAL A 81 -1.38 -7.52 24.78
CA VAL A 81 -1.10 -6.08 24.64
C VAL A 81 -1.43 -5.67 23.20
N ASP A 82 -2.38 -4.76 23.06
CA ASP A 82 -2.96 -4.34 21.78
C ASP A 82 -3.38 -2.85 21.84
N SER A 83 -4.27 -2.38 20.95
CA SER A 83 -4.77 -0.99 20.92
C SER A 83 -5.69 -0.62 22.11
N PHE A 84 -5.94 -1.55 23.03
CA PHE A 84 -6.73 -1.34 24.24
C PHE A 84 -5.91 -1.64 25.51
N TYR A 85 -6.42 -1.21 26.66
CA TYR A 85 -5.78 -1.40 27.97
C TYR A 85 -6.79 -1.42 29.11
N GLY A 86 -6.33 -1.79 30.31
CA GLY A 86 -7.20 -2.01 31.45
C GLY A 86 -8.18 -3.16 31.20
N GLY A 87 -9.41 -2.98 31.65
CA GLY A 87 -10.43 -4.02 31.69
C GLY A 87 -10.50 -4.75 33.03
N GLY A 88 -11.70 -5.25 33.35
CA GLY A 88 -11.91 -6.25 34.40
C GLY A 88 -11.73 -7.68 33.87
N GLU A 89 -11.97 -8.67 34.72
CA GLU A 89 -11.89 -10.08 34.33
C GLU A 89 -12.88 -10.41 33.19
N PRO A 90 -12.47 -11.18 32.16
CA PRO A 90 -13.31 -11.52 31.03
C PRO A 90 -14.42 -12.51 31.42
N VAL A 91 -15.68 -12.16 31.14
CA VAL A 91 -16.83 -12.99 31.49
C VAL A 91 -17.24 -13.87 30.32
N VAL A 92 -16.96 -15.17 30.44
CA VAL A 92 -17.32 -16.20 29.45
C VAL A 92 -18.79 -16.65 29.63
N SER A 93 -19.50 -16.90 28.54
CA SER A 93 -20.86 -17.46 28.55
C SER A 93 -21.08 -18.40 27.37
N VAL A 94 -21.21 -19.70 27.64
CA VAL A 94 -21.54 -20.71 26.62
C VAL A 94 -23.00 -20.55 26.17
N THR A 95 -23.23 -20.54 24.86
CA THR A 95 -24.56 -20.32 24.23
C THR A 95 -25.04 -21.54 23.43
N SER A 96 -24.15 -22.48 23.11
CA SER A 96 -24.49 -23.76 22.46
C SER A 96 -25.12 -24.78 23.41
N ALA A 97 -26.10 -25.53 22.92
CA ALA A 97 -26.70 -26.66 23.64
C ALA A 97 -25.72 -27.86 23.75
N ASN A 98 -25.86 -28.65 24.83
CA ASN A 98 -25.04 -29.85 25.07
C ASN A 98 -25.08 -30.82 23.88
N GLY A 99 -23.90 -31.31 23.46
CA GLY A 99 -23.69 -32.16 22.29
C GLY A 99 -23.54 -31.41 20.96
N SER A 100 -23.78 -30.10 20.93
CA SER A 100 -23.54 -29.24 19.76
C SER A 100 -22.11 -28.68 19.75
N LEU A 101 -21.63 -28.27 18.57
CA LEU A 101 -20.36 -27.53 18.45
C LEU A 101 -20.33 -26.32 19.38
N LEU A 102 -19.20 -26.14 20.07
CA LEU A 102 -19.02 -25.16 21.11
C LEU A 102 -19.15 -23.74 20.55
N THR A 103 -20.23 -23.06 20.94
CA THR A 103 -20.48 -21.64 20.64
C THR A 103 -20.64 -20.91 21.96
N TYR A 104 -19.97 -19.76 22.09
CA TYR A 104 -19.93 -18.98 23.32
C TYR A 104 -19.68 -17.50 23.01
N LYS A 105 -19.83 -16.66 24.02
CA LYS A 105 -19.39 -15.26 23.98
C LYS A 105 -18.45 -14.95 25.14
N ILE A 106 -17.59 -13.96 24.95
CA ILE A 106 -16.75 -13.36 25.98
C ILE A 106 -17.17 -11.88 26.08
N VAL A 107 -17.37 -11.38 27.29
CA VAL A 107 -17.50 -9.94 27.56
C VAL A 107 -16.23 -9.47 28.25
N PHE A 108 -15.55 -8.50 27.66
CA PHE A 108 -14.41 -7.79 28.24
C PHE A 108 -14.92 -6.46 28.80
N PRO A 109 -15.13 -6.35 30.14
CA PRO A 109 -15.71 -5.16 30.74
C PRO A 109 -14.68 -4.06 30.92
N ALA A 110 -15.06 -2.81 30.68
CA ALA A 110 -14.29 -1.60 30.98
C ALA A 110 -12.85 -1.57 30.40
N VAL A 111 -12.68 -2.01 29.16
CA VAL A 111 -11.42 -1.83 28.40
C VAL A 111 -11.37 -0.42 27.80
N SER A 112 -10.24 0.27 27.95
CA SER A 112 -10.02 1.63 27.46
C SER A 112 -9.22 1.62 26.16
N TYR A 113 -9.57 2.47 25.19
CA TYR A 113 -8.88 2.57 23.91
C TYR A 113 -7.67 3.52 23.96
N ARG A 114 -6.56 3.18 23.29
CA ARG A 114 -5.29 3.93 23.31
C ARG A 114 -5.20 5.10 22.32
N GLY A 115 -6.20 5.33 21.47
CA GLY A 115 -6.14 6.36 20.40
C GLY A 115 -5.19 6.03 19.23
N VAL A 116 -4.59 4.83 19.20
CA VAL A 116 -3.59 4.40 18.21
C VAL A 116 -3.86 2.96 17.78
N GLY A 117 -4.01 2.74 16.47
CA GLY A 117 -4.44 1.45 15.88
C GLY A 117 -5.90 1.13 16.22
N ASP A 118 -6.36 -0.07 15.86
CA ASP A 118 -7.75 -0.54 16.06
C ASP A 118 -7.82 -1.94 16.69
N THR A 119 -6.68 -2.59 16.90
CA THR A 119 -6.61 -4.04 17.05
C THR A 119 -6.90 -4.47 18.49
N PHE A 120 -7.72 -5.52 18.65
CA PHE A 120 -8.07 -6.14 19.91
C PHE A 120 -7.73 -7.64 19.86
N SER A 121 -6.82 -8.08 20.71
CA SER A 121 -6.09 -9.36 20.65
C SER A 121 -6.15 -10.10 21.99
N PHE A 122 -6.49 -11.40 21.97
CA PHE A 122 -6.59 -12.22 23.17
C PHE A 122 -6.25 -13.69 22.87
N ILE A 123 -6.02 -14.47 23.93
CA ILE A 123 -5.72 -15.90 23.87
C ILE A 123 -6.88 -16.67 24.52
N VAL A 124 -7.29 -17.76 23.90
CA VAL A 124 -8.20 -18.77 24.46
C VAL A 124 -7.39 -20.04 24.76
N THR A 125 -7.63 -20.66 25.92
CA THR A 125 -7.09 -21.99 26.26
C THR A 125 -8.19 -22.88 26.86
N TYR A 126 -8.19 -24.17 26.54
CA TYR A 126 -9.20 -25.13 27.00
C TYR A 126 -8.61 -26.13 28.01
N ASN A 127 -9.18 -26.19 29.21
CA ASN A 127 -8.51 -26.77 30.38
C ASN A 127 -8.32 -28.30 30.38
N GLU A 128 -9.05 -29.07 29.57
CA GLU A 128 -8.86 -30.53 29.46
C GLU A 128 -7.92 -30.96 28.30
N ASN A 129 -7.52 -30.02 27.42
CA ASN A 129 -6.55 -30.25 26.35
C ASN A 129 -5.52 -29.11 26.28
N ALA A 130 -4.70 -28.96 27.34
CA ALA A 130 -3.73 -27.89 27.55
C ALA A 130 -2.49 -27.93 26.61
N SER A 131 -2.69 -28.19 25.32
CA SER A 131 -1.66 -28.25 24.28
C SER A 131 -1.77 -27.13 23.25
N GLU A 132 -2.98 -26.59 23.04
CA GLU A 132 -3.31 -25.67 21.94
C GLU A 132 -4.00 -24.42 22.51
N SER A 133 -3.20 -23.38 22.77
CA SER A 133 -3.67 -22.03 23.13
C SER A 133 -3.77 -21.18 21.86
N GLU A 134 -4.98 -20.72 21.53
CA GLU A 134 -5.25 -20.03 20.28
C GLU A 134 -5.24 -18.51 20.48
N THR A 135 -4.45 -17.78 19.67
CA THR A 135 -4.50 -16.32 19.63
C THR A 135 -5.52 -15.88 18.59
N LEU A 136 -6.48 -15.05 19.02
CA LEU A 136 -7.51 -14.46 18.17
C LEU A 136 -7.43 -12.93 18.22
N GLU A 137 -7.56 -12.31 17.05
CA GLU A 137 -7.44 -10.86 16.88
C GLU A 137 -8.61 -10.34 16.04
N LEU A 138 -9.12 -9.16 16.37
CA LEU A 138 -10.16 -8.45 15.64
C LEU A 138 -9.80 -6.97 15.53
N ALA A 139 -10.24 -6.30 14.45
CA ALA A 139 -10.15 -4.85 14.30
C ALA A 139 -11.45 -4.20 14.80
N ALA A 140 -11.35 -3.31 15.80
CA ALA A 140 -12.47 -2.54 16.32
C ALA A 140 -12.67 -1.29 15.46
N SER A 141 -13.42 -1.43 14.37
CA SER A 141 -13.65 -0.37 13.36
C SER A 141 -14.26 0.94 13.90
N GLU A 142 -14.82 0.92 15.12
CA GLU A 142 -15.35 2.08 15.82
C GLU A 142 -14.26 3.00 16.43
N CYS A 143 -12.99 2.59 16.42
CA CYS A 143 -11.84 3.35 16.92
C CYS A 143 -11.52 4.59 16.07
N VAL A 144 -11.49 5.77 16.69
CA VAL A 144 -11.13 7.04 16.05
C VAL A 144 -9.74 7.49 16.54
N PRO A 145 -8.70 7.52 15.68
CA PRO A 145 -7.38 8.00 16.07
C PRO A 145 -7.36 9.52 16.31
N SER A 146 -6.50 9.97 17.23
CA SER A 146 -6.55 11.29 17.89
C SER A 146 -6.16 12.53 17.04
N SER A 147 -6.21 12.46 15.70
CA SER A 147 -5.47 13.37 14.81
C SER A 147 -6.30 14.43 14.04
N GLU A 148 -7.52 14.77 14.46
CA GLU A 148 -8.37 15.77 13.77
C GLU A 148 -8.85 16.95 14.64
N THR A 149 -8.84 18.15 14.04
CA THR A 149 -9.43 19.43 14.50
C THR A 149 -8.52 20.35 15.36
N THR A 150 -8.70 21.67 15.21
CA THR A 150 -7.88 22.72 15.84
C THR A 150 -8.68 24.01 16.11
N ALA A 151 -8.43 24.61 17.29
CA ALA A 151 -8.67 25.99 17.72
C ALA A 151 -10.11 26.59 17.77
N ALA A 152 -10.54 26.95 18.99
CA ALA A 152 -11.32 28.15 19.30
C ALA A 152 -11.10 28.59 20.76
N GLU A 153 -11.32 29.87 21.06
CA GLU A 153 -10.90 30.56 22.30
C GLU A 153 -12.08 31.30 22.96
N THR A 154 -12.12 31.65 24.26
CA THR A 154 -11.32 31.32 25.48
C THR A 154 -12.03 31.98 26.69
N THR A 155 -11.80 31.54 27.95
CA THR A 155 -11.45 32.39 29.15
C THR A 155 -11.59 31.62 30.48
N ALA A 156 -10.53 31.66 31.32
CA ALA A 156 -10.39 31.53 32.80
C ALA A 156 -11.53 30.95 33.70
N ALA A 157 -11.30 30.34 34.88
CA ALA A 157 -10.14 29.75 35.61
C ALA A 157 -10.75 29.00 36.85
N GLU A 158 -10.09 28.17 37.68
CA GLU A 158 -8.70 28.04 38.12
C GLU A 158 -8.29 26.56 38.40
N THR A 159 -6.97 26.27 38.32
CA THR A 159 -6.12 25.50 39.29
C THR A 159 -6.64 24.17 39.90
N THR A 160 -5.91 23.04 39.94
CA THR A 160 -4.45 22.72 39.85
C THR A 160 -4.17 21.67 38.75
N ALA A 161 -3.15 21.81 37.89
CA ALA A 161 -1.70 21.61 38.15
C ALA A 161 -1.32 20.14 38.50
N ALA A 162 -0.31 19.49 37.88
CA ALA A 162 0.71 19.99 36.95
C ALA A 162 1.17 18.92 35.92
N GLU A 163 1.55 19.38 34.73
CA GLU A 163 2.86 19.20 34.04
C GLU A 163 3.55 17.80 33.99
N THR A 164 4.23 17.38 32.91
CA THR A 164 4.48 18.03 31.60
C THR A 164 4.64 16.98 30.47
N MET A 165 4.12 17.32 29.29
CA MET A 165 4.50 16.77 27.97
C MET A 165 5.71 17.53 27.40
N PRO A 166 6.29 17.16 26.23
CA PRO A 166 6.68 15.83 25.71
C PRO A 166 8.16 15.95 25.20
N PRO A 167 8.53 15.68 23.93
CA PRO A 167 8.40 14.49 23.08
C PRO A 167 9.78 13.82 22.82
N TRP A 168 9.92 13.09 21.68
CA TRP A 168 11.14 12.73 20.92
C TRP A 168 12.23 11.86 21.62
N GLU A 169 12.86 10.84 21.01
CA GLU A 169 12.93 10.39 19.61
C GLU A 169 13.47 8.92 19.46
N THR A 170 13.43 8.33 18.25
CA THR A 170 14.45 7.41 17.64
C THR A 170 15.17 6.35 18.53
N THR A 171 14.78 5.06 18.64
CA THR A 171 14.72 3.94 17.64
C THR A 171 14.15 2.66 18.38
N THR A 172 13.58 1.53 17.90
CA THR A 172 13.58 0.60 16.71
C THR A 172 14.58 -0.62 16.70
N ARG A 173 14.54 -1.54 15.69
CA ARG A 173 15.61 -2.55 15.29
C ARG A 173 15.80 -3.87 16.13
N GLU A 174 16.16 -5.13 15.70
CA GLU A 174 16.50 -5.92 14.43
C GLU A 174 16.49 -7.50 14.60
N SER A 175 16.66 -8.29 13.49
CA SER A 175 16.74 -9.79 13.37
C SER A 175 18.08 -10.35 12.83
N ILE A 176 18.15 -11.61 12.35
CA ILE A 176 18.59 -11.99 10.97
C ILE A 176 17.46 -12.91 10.40
N THR A 177 17.31 -13.11 9.07
CA THR A 177 16.18 -13.85 8.44
C THR A 177 16.48 -15.37 8.30
N GLU A 178 16.08 -16.22 7.33
CA GLU A 178 15.61 -16.20 5.92
C GLU A 178 14.94 -17.58 5.68
N PRO A 179 13.63 -17.75 5.29
CA PRO A 179 13.07 -17.47 3.93
C PRO A 179 11.55 -17.06 3.94
N GLU A 180 10.78 -17.36 2.86
CA GLU A 180 9.31 -17.58 2.74
C GLU A 180 8.33 -16.49 2.20
N LYS A 181 7.27 -17.01 1.51
CA LYS A 181 5.96 -16.39 1.19
C LYS A 181 5.99 -15.18 0.22
N PRO A 182 4.82 -14.63 -0.23
CA PRO A 182 4.83 -13.47 -1.13
C PRO A 182 5.39 -12.26 -0.39
N THR A 183 6.57 -11.84 -0.82
CA THR A 183 7.44 -10.91 -0.10
C THR A 183 6.77 -9.55 0.02
N LYS A 184 6.43 -9.14 1.25
CA LYS A 184 6.15 -7.73 1.52
C LYS A 184 7.41 -6.94 1.17
N GLU A 185 7.29 -5.92 0.34
CA GLU A 185 8.40 -5.00 0.04
C GLU A 185 8.77 -4.26 1.33
N GLN A 186 9.77 -4.79 2.04
CA GLN A 186 10.03 -4.46 3.44
C GLN A 186 11.27 -3.56 3.52
N ALA A 187 11.03 -2.34 4.00
CA ALA A 187 11.89 -1.18 3.78
C ALA A 187 13.38 -1.39 4.11
N ALA A 188 14.24 -0.87 3.23
CA ALA A 188 15.69 -0.90 3.35
C ALA A 188 16.20 -0.26 4.67
N PRO A 189 17.34 -0.74 5.21
CA PRO A 189 17.85 -0.29 6.49
C PRO A 189 18.38 1.15 6.47
N LEU A 190 17.63 2.07 7.06
CA LEU A 190 18.17 3.39 7.43
C LEU A 190 19.38 3.25 8.36
N VAL A 191 20.50 3.91 8.02
CA VAL A 191 21.71 3.97 8.84
C VAL A 191 22.17 5.41 9.00
N ALA A 192 22.16 5.88 10.24
CA ALA A 192 22.67 7.20 10.61
C ALA A 192 24.18 7.10 10.93
N ILE A 193 25.00 7.76 10.11
CA ILE A 193 26.43 7.93 10.35
C ILE A 193 26.62 9.28 11.05
N THR A 194 27.29 9.30 12.20
CA THR A 194 27.51 10.51 13.01
C THR A 194 28.94 10.52 13.56
N ARG A 195 29.33 11.53 14.36
CA ARG A 195 30.62 11.53 15.08
C ARG A 195 30.49 12.00 16.51
N SER A 196 31.47 11.66 17.34
CA SER A 196 31.60 12.31 18.65
C SER A 196 31.93 13.80 18.51
N ALA A 197 31.63 14.57 19.56
CA ALA A 197 32.22 15.89 19.75
C ALA A 197 33.77 15.78 19.83
N PHE A 198 34.46 16.87 19.46
CA PHE A 198 35.90 16.98 19.69
C PHE A 198 36.15 17.61 21.07
N PRO A 199 36.95 16.97 21.95
CA PRO A 199 37.24 17.52 23.29
C PRO A 199 38.26 18.67 23.27
N LYS A 200 38.83 18.99 22.10
CA LYS A 200 39.82 20.05 21.91
C LYS A 200 39.82 20.51 20.45
N GLU A 201 40.13 21.78 20.23
CA GLU A 201 40.41 22.35 18.90
C GLU A 201 41.55 21.59 18.20
N ILE A 202 41.33 21.20 16.94
CA ILE A 202 42.33 20.55 16.08
C ILE A 202 43.18 21.65 15.44
N LYS A 203 44.52 21.53 15.53
CA LYS A 203 45.45 22.49 14.91
C LYS A 203 46.18 21.88 13.70
N PRO A 204 46.68 22.68 12.75
CA PRO A 204 47.42 22.17 11.59
C PRO A 204 48.65 21.37 12.00
N GLY A 205 48.89 20.25 11.30
CA GLY A 205 49.91 19.26 11.67
C GLY A 205 49.53 18.31 12.82
N MET A 206 48.41 18.51 13.52
CA MET A 206 48.02 17.69 14.67
C MET A 206 47.38 16.37 14.24
N GLU A 207 47.79 15.27 14.87
CA GLU A 207 47.11 13.98 14.81
C GLU A 207 45.91 13.95 15.77
N PHE A 208 44.79 13.39 15.35
CA PHE A 208 43.59 13.24 16.16
C PHE A 208 42.80 11.98 15.81
N ASN A 209 42.00 11.51 16.77
CA ASN A 209 41.09 10.38 16.60
C ASN A 209 39.70 10.92 16.22
N LEU A 210 39.23 10.63 15.01
CA LEU A 210 37.83 10.80 14.64
C LEU A 210 37.06 9.55 15.06
N ASN A 211 36.15 9.69 16.01
CA ASN A 211 35.24 8.63 16.43
C ASN A 211 33.93 8.74 15.63
N VAL A 212 33.80 7.93 14.58
CA VAL A 212 32.57 7.86 13.77
C VAL A 212 31.62 6.87 14.41
N ILE A 213 30.40 7.30 14.70
CA ILE A 213 29.37 6.51 15.38
C ILE A 213 28.31 6.16 14.34
N ILE A 214 28.24 4.87 13.99
CA ILE A 214 27.27 4.34 13.04
C ILE A 214 26.11 3.75 13.85
N LYS A 215 24.94 4.39 13.83
CA LYS A 215 23.69 3.91 14.47
C LYS A 215 22.78 3.33 13.40
N ASN A 216 22.24 2.16 13.68
CA ASN A 216 21.31 1.45 12.80
C ASN A 216 19.85 1.83 13.19
N THR A 217 19.03 2.42 12.30
CA THR A 217 17.77 3.12 12.69
C THR A 217 16.39 2.65 12.16
N GLY A 218 16.28 1.75 11.15
CA GLY A 218 15.02 1.19 10.59
C GLY A 218 14.32 0.07 11.42
N SER A 219 13.79 -1.01 10.83
CA SER A 219 13.42 -2.26 11.54
C SER A 219 12.95 -3.37 10.57
N PRO A 220 13.22 -4.68 10.79
CA PRO A 220 14.07 -5.30 11.79
C PRO A 220 14.98 -6.42 11.19
N TYR A 221 16.03 -6.09 10.44
CA TYR A 221 16.99 -6.94 9.68
C TYR A 221 18.48 -6.66 10.01
N THR A 222 19.18 -7.35 10.96
CA THR A 222 20.51 -6.87 11.46
C THR A 222 21.56 -6.68 10.37
N ILE A 223 22.17 -5.50 10.41
CA ILE A 223 23.39 -5.19 9.65
C ILE A 223 24.54 -6.11 10.07
N SER A 224 24.87 -6.99 9.13
CA SER A 224 26.01 -7.91 9.17
C SER A 224 27.28 -7.25 8.65
N THR A 225 28.41 -7.74 9.15
CA THR A 225 29.79 -7.25 8.97
C THR A 225 30.03 -6.48 7.67
N GLY A 226 30.25 -5.18 7.80
CA GLY A 226 30.44 -4.24 6.69
C GLY A 226 31.81 -3.56 6.72
N ALA A 227 32.11 -2.80 5.67
CA ALA A 227 33.34 -2.02 5.54
C ALA A 227 33.00 -0.52 5.56
N VAL A 228 33.60 0.19 6.52
CA VAL A 228 33.54 1.66 6.61
C VAL A 228 34.77 2.21 5.89
N SER A 229 34.60 2.85 4.75
CA SER A 229 35.65 3.58 4.04
C SER A 229 35.62 5.08 4.39
N PHE A 230 36.82 5.64 4.59
CA PHE A 230 37.04 7.03 4.96
C PHE A 230 37.81 7.73 3.83
N GLU A 231 37.17 8.71 3.19
CA GLU A 231 37.78 9.56 2.17
C GLU A 231 37.88 10.99 2.72
N PRO A 232 39.06 11.40 3.22
CA PRO A 232 39.28 12.76 3.72
C PRO A 232 39.46 13.78 2.59
N SER A 233 39.03 15.04 2.84
CA SER A 233 39.35 16.17 1.97
C SER A 233 40.83 16.59 2.08
N GLU A 234 41.31 17.36 1.11
CA GLU A 234 42.73 17.73 0.92
C GLU A 234 43.45 18.30 2.16
N GLY A 235 42.75 18.90 3.12
CA GLY A 235 43.33 19.38 4.38
C GLY A 235 43.52 18.31 5.48
N LEU A 236 43.23 17.04 5.18
CA LEU A 236 43.27 15.91 6.11
C LEU A 236 44.00 14.70 5.49
N GLU A 237 45.06 14.24 6.15
CA GLU A 237 45.74 12.99 5.84
C GLU A 237 45.19 11.84 6.68
N LEU A 238 45.00 10.66 6.07
CA LEU A 238 44.72 9.43 6.78
C LEU A 238 46.02 8.89 7.40
N ASN A 239 46.04 8.70 8.73
CA ASN A 239 47.24 8.28 9.46
C ASN A 239 47.20 6.79 9.84
N GLU A 240 46.75 5.93 8.92
CA GLU A 240 46.62 4.48 9.09
C GLU A 240 46.90 3.70 7.81
N ASN A 241 47.26 2.42 7.94
CA ASN A 241 47.62 1.54 6.82
C ASN A 241 46.44 1.12 5.92
N SER A 242 45.21 1.59 6.18
CA SER A 242 44.02 1.27 5.40
C SER A 242 42.98 2.39 5.50
N SER A 243 42.49 2.85 4.36
CA SER A 243 41.34 3.78 4.26
C SER A 243 40.00 3.13 4.57
N SER A 244 39.96 1.82 4.83
CA SER A 244 38.76 1.10 5.25
C SER A 244 38.95 0.32 6.55
N LYS A 245 37.87 0.18 7.32
CA LYS A 245 37.81 -0.68 8.51
C LYS A 245 36.58 -1.56 8.47
N SER A 246 36.79 -2.86 8.66
CA SER A 246 35.70 -3.80 8.93
C SER A 246 35.06 -3.47 10.28
N ILE A 247 33.73 -3.38 10.32
CA ILE A 247 32.95 -3.25 11.55
C ILE A 247 32.13 -4.53 11.73
N SER A 248 32.17 -5.11 12.93
CA SER A 248 31.35 -6.27 13.26
C SER A 248 29.88 -5.87 13.41
N ASP A 249 28.98 -6.83 13.30
CA ASP A 249 27.52 -6.67 13.11
C ASP A 249 26.86 -5.62 14.04
N ILE A 250 26.09 -4.70 13.48
CA ILE A 250 25.42 -3.61 14.22
C ILE A 250 23.97 -4.00 14.50
N ARG A 251 23.78 -4.62 15.66
CA ARG A 251 22.48 -5.08 16.17
C ARG A 251 21.38 -4.02 16.14
N ALA A 252 20.17 -4.57 16.28
CA ALA A 252 19.07 -4.04 17.07
C ALA A 252 19.41 -2.80 17.92
N ASN A 253 18.80 -1.67 17.56
CA ASN A 253 18.85 -0.35 18.21
C ASN A 253 20.25 0.23 18.47
N SER A 254 21.30 -0.44 18.00
CA SER A 254 22.67 -0.24 18.45
C SER A 254 23.42 0.76 17.59
N SER A 255 24.47 1.31 18.17
CA SER A 255 25.54 1.97 17.43
C SER A 255 26.89 1.31 17.71
N LYS A 256 27.83 1.48 16.77
CA LYS A 256 29.24 1.17 17.00
C LYS A 256 30.13 2.33 16.58
N THR A 257 31.17 2.55 17.36
CA THR A 257 32.18 3.58 17.12
C THR A 257 33.35 3.01 16.36
N VAL A 258 33.60 3.51 15.16
CA VAL A 258 34.86 3.28 14.42
C VAL A 258 35.75 4.50 14.61
N THR A 259 36.82 4.32 15.37
CA THR A 259 37.89 5.33 15.47
C THR A 259 38.78 5.24 14.23
N VAL A 260 38.99 6.36 13.55
CA VAL A 260 40.00 6.53 12.50
C VAL A 260 40.99 7.63 12.89
N LYS A 261 42.29 7.36 12.74
CA LYS A 261 43.36 8.35 12.99
C LYS A 261 43.54 9.22 11.76
N LEU A 262 43.41 10.52 11.97
CA LEU A 262 43.60 11.55 10.95
C LEU A 262 44.70 12.50 11.41
N ARG A 263 45.36 13.14 10.45
CA ARG A 263 46.33 14.21 10.65
C ARG A 263 45.84 15.43 9.88
N ALA A 264 45.66 16.56 10.56
CA ALA A 264 45.50 17.83 9.86
C ALA A 264 46.80 18.16 9.11
N VAL A 265 46.73 18.54 7.84
CA VAL A 265 47.95 18.96 7.11
C VAL A 265 48.57 20.21 7.76
N LYS A 266 49.83 20.52 7.45
CA LYS A 266 50.54 21.67 8.07
C LYS A 266 50.07 23.05 7.56
N SER A 267 49.38 23.08 6.44
CA SER A 267 48.81 24.29 5.82
C SER A 267 47.38 24.01 5.40
N VAL A 268 46.44 24.28 6.32
CA VAL A 268 45.00 24.12 6.09
C VAL A 268 44.43 25.47 5.67
N GLU A 269 44.12 25.65 4.39
CA GLU A 269 43.58 26.93 3.87
C GLU A 269 42.11 27.16 4.26
N ASN A 270 41.34 26.09 4.53
CA ASN A 270 39.93 26.15 4.93
C ASN A 270 39.72 25.48 6.29
N SER A 271 39.24 26.23 7.28
CA SER A 271 38.96 25.76 8.64
C SER A 271 37.85 24.71 8.74
N SER A 272 37.05 24.51 7.69
CA SER A 272 36.02 23.49 7.59
C SER A 272 36.46 22.38 6.61
N GLN A 273 37.13 21.36 7.12
CA GLN A 273 37.47 20.15 6.35
C GLN A 273 36.33 19.12 6.45
N SER A 274 36.39 18.06 5.66
CA SER A 274 35.39 16.99 5.69
C SER A 274 35.99 15.60 5.48
N VAL A 275 35.34 14.59 6.03
CA VAL A 275 35.58 13.19 5.67
C VAL A 275 34.27 12.63 5.13
N ASN A 276 34.28 12.22 3.86
CA ASN A 276 33.22 11.38 3.33
C ASN A 276 33.37 10.00 3.99
N VAL A 277 32.33 9.56 4.67
CA VAL A 277 32.26 8.22 5.25
C VAL A 277 31.21 7.43 4.49
N SER A 278 31.67 6.46 3.70
CA SER A 278 30.79 5.47 3.06
C SER A 278 30.87 4.17 3.85
N PHE A 279 29.74 3.73 4.37
CA PHE A 279 29.60 2.44 5.05
C PHE A 279 28.84 1.49 4.15
N ARG A 280 29.55 0.52 3.57
CA ARG A 280 28.98 -0.60 2.84
C ARG A 280 28.67 -1.73 3.81
N TYR A 281 27.46 -2.23 3.78
CA TYR A 281 27.00 -3.28 4.69
C TYR A 281 26.04 -4.25 4.01
N TYR A 282 25.77 -5.34 4.72
CA TYR A 282 24.78 -6.33 4.32
C TYR A 282 23.70 -6.41 5.39
N TYR A 283 22.45 -6.58 4.97
CA TYR A 283 21.33 -6.93 5.84
C TYR A 283 20.61 -8.12 5.22
N GLN A 284 19.95 -8.96 6.01
CA GLN A 284 19.07 -9.98 5.42
C GLN A 284 17.66 -9.43 5.25
N SER A 285 17.17 -9.44 4.01
CA SER A 285 15.76 -9.27 3.67
C SER A 285 15.00 -10.60 3.83
N GLY A 286 13.71 -10.63 3.49
CA GLY A 286 12.93 -11.87 3.29
C GLY A 286 13.47 -12.75 2.15
N GLU A 287 14.24 -12.16 1.24
CA GLU A 287 14.87 -12.82 0.08
C GLU A 287 16.42 -12.89 0.21
N GLY A 288 16.93 -12.88 1.44
CA GLY A 288 18.33 -13.15 1.76
C GLY A 288 19.24 -11.93 1.90
N ALA A 289 20.55 -12.13 1.79
CA ALA A 289 21.56 -11.13 2.12
C ALA A 289 21.70 -10.02 1.04
N VAL A 290 21.04 -8.89 1.27
CA VAL A 290 21.08 -7.70 0.42
C VAL A 290 22.24 -6.79 0.84
N MET A 291 22.97 -6.25 -0.15
CA MET A 291 24.04 -5.27 0.06
C MET A 291 23.53 -3.85 -0.18
N ASP A 292 23.90 -2.92 0.70
CA ASP A 292 23.49 -1.52 0.65
C ASP A 292 24.66 -0.62 1.12
N THR A 293 24.58 0.70 0.94
CA THR A 293 25.65 1.66 1.28
C THR A 293 25.09 3.03 1.68
N SER A 294 25.13 3.32 2.98
CA SER A 294 24.91 4.67 3.51
C SER A 294 26.20 5.49 3.40
N SER A 295 26.10 6.77 3.05
CA SER A 295 27.23 7.69 2.96
C SER A 295 26.90 9.06 3.54
N GLU A 296 27.80 9.61 4.37
CA GLU A 296 27.60 10.88 5.09
C GLU A 296 28.88 11.74 5.05
N LYS A 297 28.73 13.07 5.04
CA LYS A 297 29.84 14.01 4.93
C LYS A 297 30.16 14.65 6.27
N ILE A 298 31.05 14.03 7.03
CA ILE A 298 31.42 14.47 8.38
C ILE A 298 32.31 15.71 8.32
N ILE A 299 31.76 16.87 8.68
CA ILE A 299 32.50 18.14 8.79
C ILE A 299 33.42 18.12 10.03
N ILE A 300 34.66 18.56 9.85
CA ILE A 300 35.73 18.63 10.86
C ILE A 300 36.29 20.06 10.92
N PRO A 301 36.03 20.82 12.00
CA PRO A 301 36.66 22.12 12.21
C PRO A 301 38.14 21.97 12.59
N ILE A 302 39.00 22.75 11.94
CA ILE A 302 40.44 22.87 12.19
C ILE A 302 40.78 24.36 12.32
N ALA A 303 41.61 24.72 13.31
CA ALA A 303 42.17 26.05 13.39
C ALA A 303 43.04 26.35 12.16
N VAL A 304 42.96 27.57 11.62
CA VAL A 304 43.88 28.01 10.55
C VAL A 304 45.28 28.22 11.14
N SER A 305 46.34 28.02 10.35
CA SER A 305 47.71 28.28 10.81
C SER A 305 47.91 29.78 11.09
N ASP A 306 48.20 30.14 12.35
CA ASP A 306 48.57 31.51 12.77
C ASP A 306 49.89 31.97 12.13
N SER A 307 49.85 32.44 10.87
CA SER A 307 50.98 33.08 10.19
C SER A 307 51.20 34.49 10.76
N LYS A 308 51.86 34.56 11.91
CA LYS A 308 51.99 35.78 12.73
C LYS A 308 53.00 36.78 12.15
N THR A 309 52.61 37.49 11.08
CA THR A 309 53.31 38.67 10.55
C THR A 309 52.31 39.77 10.17
N THR A 310 52.54 40.99 10.67
CA THR A 310 51.61 42.13 10.55
C THR A 310 51.67 42.79 9.17
N THR A 311 50.88 42.28 8.23
CA THR A 311 50.45 42.98 6.99
C THR A 311 49.08 42.44 6.57
N GLU A 312 48.30 43.24 5.86
CA GLU A 312 46.97 42.86 5.35
C GLU A 312 47.07 41.85 4.18
N SER A 313 47.47 40.62 4.48
CA SER A 313 47.36 39.50 3.53
C SER A 313 45.90 39.13 3.38
N ALA A 314 45.24 39.68 2.37
CA ALA A 314 43.86 39.34 2.02
C ALA A 314 43.70 37.82 1.91
N ALA A 315 42.66 37.27 2.54
CA ALA A 315 42.33 35.86 2.40
C ALA A 315 42.04 35.55 0.92
N LYS A 316 42.71 34.54 0.35
CA LYS A 316 42.52 34.10 -1.05
C LYS A 316 41.02 33.92 -1.32
N ALA A 317 40.48 34.71 -2.23
CA ALA A 317 39.04 34.85 -2.41
C ALA A 317 38.46 33.80 -3.38
N THR A 318 38.85 32.53 -3.19
CA THR A 318 38.47 31.36 -4.01
C THR A 318 36.97 31.39 -4.33
N PRO A 319 36.58 31.48 -5.62
CA PRO A 319 35.18 31.48 -5.99
C PRO A 319 34.51 30.14 -5.71
N ASN A 320 33.23 30.20 -5.36
CA ASN A 320 32.33 29.04 -5.37
C ASN A 320 31.09 29.37 -6.20
N ILE A 321 30.64 28.40 -7.00
CA ILE A 321 29.38 28.44 -7.76
C ILE A 321 28.32 27.68 -6.96
N ILE A 322 27.16 28.30 -6.71
CA ILE A 322 26.02 27.64 -6.06
C ILE A 322 24.78 27.72 -6.92
N VAL A 323 23.85 26.77 -6.80
CA VAL A 323 22.49 26.91 -7.34
C VAL A 323 21.69 27.82 -6.41
N SER A 324 21.31 28.99 -6.92
CA SER A 324 20.61 30.04 -6.15
C SER A 324 19.08 29.94 -6.22
N LYS A 325 18.55 29.37 -7.31
CA LYS A 325 17.15 28.95 -7.48
C LYS A 325 17.12 27.83 -8.53
N TYR A 326 16.16 26.92 -8.40
CA TYR A 326 15.68 26.11 -9.51
C TYR A 326 14.15 26.18 -9.58
N ASP A 327 13.59 25.92 -10.77
CA ASP A 327 12.14 25.86 -10.99
C ASP A 327 11.81 24.74 -11.97
N TYR A 328 10.73 24.02 -11.72
CA TYR A 328 10.21 22.94 -12.57
C TYR A 328 8.74 23.15 -12.96
N GLY A 329 8.14 24.30 -12.61
CA GLY A 329 6.72 24.60 -12.82
C GLY A 329 5.86 24.55 -11.55
N GLY A 330 6.47 24.43 -10.37
CA GLY A 330 5.79 24.57 -9.07
C GLY A 330 4.76 23.50 -8.70
N LYS A 331 4.66 22.40 -9.47
CA LYS A 331 3.78 21.25 -9.22
C LYS A 331 4.52 19.94 -9.50
N PRO A 332 4.11 18.80 -8.91
CA PRO A 332 4.57 17.49 -9.32
C PRO A 332 4.39 17.26 -10.83
N ILE A 333 5.35 16.58 -11.46
CA ILE A 333 5.37 16.36 -12.90
C ILE A 333 4.81 14.98 -13.24
N ALA A 334 3.96 14.91 -14.25
CA ALA A 334 3.34 13.67 -14.70
C ALA A 334 4.38 12.72 -15.32
N ALA A 335 4.39 11.45 -14.91
CA ALA A 335 5.17 10.42 -15.60
C ALA A 335 4.79 10.31 -17.08
N GLY A 336 5.80 10.17 -17.95
CA GLY A 336 5.63 10.21 -19.40
C GLY A 336 5.45 11.60 -20.01
N SER A 337 5.58 12.69 -19.23
CA SER A 337 5.47 14.07 -19.73
C SER A 337 6.83 14.79 -19.84
N SER A 338 6.85 15.92 -20.56
CA SER A 338 8.02 16.78 -20.72
C SER A 338 7.88 18.06 -19.89
N PHE A 339 8.97 18.53 -19.30
CA PHE A 339 9.04 19.79 -18.57
C PHE A 339 10.36 20.53 -18.85
N ASN A 340 10.48 21.75 -18.34
CA ASN A 340 11.69 22.56 -18.45
C ASN A 340 12.17 22.92 -17.04
N LEU A 341 13.32 22.36 -16.64
CA LEU A 341 14.03 22.78 -15.43
C LEU A 341 14.71 24.11 -15.72
N GLU A 342 14.31 25.18 -15.05
CA GLU A 342 14.98 26.47 -15.09
C GLU A 342 15.92 26.60 -13.88
N LEU A 343 17.22 26.50 -14.15
CA LEU A 343 18.28 26.69 -13.17
C LEU A 343 18.70 28.15 -13.10
N SER A 344 19.06 28.66 -11.93
CA SER A 344 19.75 29.94 -11.75
C SER A 344 20.88 29.80 -10.73
N PHE A 345 22.13 29.91 -11.17
CA PHE A 345 23.33 29.65 -10.39
C PHE A 345 24.24 30.87 -10.31
N ARG A 346 25.04 30.98 -9.23
CA ARG A 346 25.70 32.24 -8.84
C ARG A 346 27.17 32.07 -8.44
N ASN A 347 28.04 32.95 -8.94
CA ASN A 347 29.37 33.16 -8.39
C ASN A 347 29.27 33.91 -7.06
N THR A 348 29.64 33.23 -5.98
CA THR A 348 29.57 33.75 -4.60
C THR A 348 30.76 34.65 -4.22
N SER A 349 31.85 34.67 -5.00
CA SER A 349 33.00 35.54 -4.73
C SER A 349 32.59 37.01 -4.83
N LYS A 350 33.14 37.83 -3.94
CA LYS A 350 32.91 39.29 -3.90
C LYS A 350 33.92 40.08 -4.75
N SER A 351 35.01 39.43 -5.18
CA SER A 351 36.15 40.08 -5.85
C SER A 351 36.61 39.36 -7.12
N LEU A 352 36.60 38.01 -7.13
CA LEU A 352 37.12 37.25 -8.27
C LEU A 352 36.00 36.81 -9.22
N LYS A 353 36.23 37.02 -10.52
CA LYS A 353 35.43 36.37 -11.57
C LYS A 353 35.84 34.91 -11.71
N VAL A 354 34.90 34.10 -12.18
CA VAL A 354 35.13 32.74 -12.66
C VAL A 354 35.33 32.77 -14.17
N GLU A 355 36.17 31.90 -14.72
CA GLU A 355 36.43 31.70 -16.15
C GLU A 355 36.26 30.21 -16.52
N ASN A 356 36.09 29.91 -17.81
CA ASN A 356 36.07 28.54 -18.35
C ASN A 356 35.11 27.59 -17.61
N LEU A 357 33.91 28.07 -17.27
CA LEU A 357 32.95 27.30 -16.50
C LEU A 357 32.24 26.28 -17.37
N VAL A 358 32.33 25.01 -16.94
CA VAL A 358 31.61 23.87 -17.50
C VAL A 358 30.59 23.41 -16.46
N MET A 359 29.31 23.50 -16.80
CA MET A 359 28.21 22.90 -16.04
C MET A 359 27.82 21.58 -16.72
N SER A 360 27.84 20.47 -16.00
CA SER A 360 27.33 19.17 -16.47
C SER A 360 26.15 18.73 -15.61
N VAL A 361 25.17 18.10 -16.24
CA VAL A 361 23.89 17.73 -15.61
C VAL A 361 23.64 16.23 -15.83
N GLU A 362 23.30 15.54 -14.76
CA GLU A 362 23.04 14.11 -14.74
C GLU A 362 21.68 13.86 -14.09
N THR A 363 20.90 12.93 -14.64
CA THR A 363 19.54 12.62 -14.18
C THR A 363 19.50 11.24 -13.56
N GLY A 364 18.93 11.14 -12.36
CA GLY A 364 18.63 9.85 -11.74
C GLY A 364 17.46 9.12 -12.42
N GLU A 365 17.10 7.97 -11.86
CA GLU A 365 16.05 7.12 -12.41
C GLU A 365 14.70 7.84 -12.51
N GLY A 366 13.91 7.46 -13.52
CA GLY A 366 12.67 8.12 -13.90
C GLY A 366 12.84 9.35 -14.79
N LEU A 367 13.99 10.01 -14.83
CA LEU A 367 14.24 11.23 -15.63
C LEU A 367 15.17 11.00 -16.82
N SER A 368 15.10 11.90 -17.79
CA SER A 368 16.01 11.95 -18.95
C SER A 368 16.12 13.36 -19.53
N ILE A 369 17.30 13.72 -20.05
CA ILE A 369 17.55 15.03 -20.67
C ILE A 369 17.04 15.02 -22.11
N ALA A 370 16.17 15.97 -22.44
CA ALA A 370 15.59 16.17 -23.78
C ALA A 370 16.27 17.32 -24.56
N SER A 371 17.21 18.03 -23.93
CA SER A 371 18.14 18.95 -24.58
C SER A 371 19.19 18.20 -25.42
N SER A 372 19.71 18.84 -26.47
CA SER A 372 20.77 18.29 -27.34
C SER A 372 22.17 18.24 -26.72
N SER A 373 22.29 18.50 -25.41
CA SER A 373 23.49 18.37 -24.60
C SER A 373 23.12 18.27 -23.13
N ASN A 374 23.90 17.52 -22.35
CA ASN A 374 23.88 17.53 -20.90
C ASN A 374 24.97 18.44 -20.27
N THR A 375 25.89 18.96 -21.10
CA THR A 375 26.99 19.84 -20.68
C THR A 375 26.88 21.22 -21.35
N TYR A 376 27.20 22.27 -20.61
CA TYR A 376 27.07 23.68 -21.00
C TYR A 376 28.32 24.46 -20.60
N TYR A 377 28.87 25.26 -21.51
CA TYR A 377 30.07 26.08 -21.30
C TYR A 377 29.73 27.57 -21.20
N TYR A 378 30.47 28.30 -20.37
CA TYR A 378 30.35 29.74 -20.14
C TYR A 378 31.76 30.35 -20.02
N ASP A 379 32.09 31.36 -20.85
CA ASP A 379 33.43 31.96 -20.90
C ASP A 379 33.87 32.54 -19.55
N SER A 380 32.97 33.26 -18.87
CA SER A 380 33.20 33.78 -17.51
C SER A 380 31.92 34.19 -16.78
N ILE A 381 31.95 34.18 -15.44
CA ILE A 381 30.90 34.76 -14.58
C ILE A 381 31.54 35.72 -13.58
N ALA A 382 31.20 37.00 -13.67
CA ALA A 382 31.76 38.04 -12.82
C ALA A 382 31.39 37.87 -11.33
N ALA A 383 32.20 38.46 -10.44
CA ALA A 383 32.00 38.42 -9.00
C ALA A 383 30.57 38.82 -8.60
N GLY A 384 29.93 38.01 -7.76
CA GLY A 384 28.58 38.22 -7.25
C GLY A 384 27.44 38.07 -8.27
N LYS A 385 27.71 37.76 -9.54
CA LYS A 385 26.69 37.60 -10.60
C LYS A 385 26.11 36.19 -10.68
N SER A 386 24.89 36.11 -11.21
CA SER A 386 24.19 34.86 -11.50
C SER A 386 23.95 34.71 -13.00
N GLU A 387 23.89 33.46 -13.45
CA GLU A 387 23.47 33.04 -14.79
C GLU A 387 22.28 32.07 -14.67
N SER A 388 21.47 31.98 -15.72
CA SER A 388 20.26 31.14 -15.76
C SER A 388 20.25 30.21 -16.97
N ARG A 389 19.68 29.00 -16.81
CA ARG A 389 19.62 27.98 -17.87
C ARG A 389 18.32 27.18 -17.82
N GLY A 390 17.55 27.24 -18.90
CA GLY A 390 16.49 26.27 -19.18
C GLY A 390 17.07 24.96 -19.73
N ILE A 391 16.63 23.83 -19.17
CA ILE A 391 16.98 22.47 -19.58
C ILE A 391 15.68 21.71 -19.81
N LYS A 392 15.44 21.26 -21.04
CA LYS A 392 14.29 20.40 -21.36
C LYS A 392 14.56 19.00 -20.86
N MET A 393 13.62 18.41 -20.14
CA MET A 393 13.71 17.05 -19.62
C MET A 393 12.38 16.32 -19.80
N ASN A 394 12.46 15.00 -19.93
CA ASN A 394 11.30 14.12 -19.96
C ASN A 394 11.29 13.27 -18.69
N VAL A 395 10.13 13.20 -18.04
CA VAL A 395 9.86 12.11 -17.11
C VAL A 395 9.52 10.88 -17.96
N THR A 396 10.28 9.81 -17.79
CA THR A 396 10.04 8.55 -18.50
C THR A 396 8.67 7.98 -18.13
N ALA A 397 8.07 7.19 -19.02
CA ALA A 397 6.78 6.55 -18.74
C ALA A 397 6.85 5.54 -17.57
N ASN A 398 8.05 5.10 -17.19
CA ASN A 398 8.31 4.13 -16.12
C ASN A 398 8.90 4.76 -14.85
N ALA A 399 8.90 6.10 -14.72
CA ALA A 399 9.20 6.74 -13.45
C ALA A 399 8.20 6.29 -12.37
N LEU A 400 8.72 6.05 -11.16
CA LEU A 400 7.90 5.82 -9.96
C LEU A 400 7.31 7.15 -9.46
N SER A 401 6.30 7.07 -8.60
CA SER A 401 5.83 8.19 -7.80
C SER A 401 6.89 8.58 -6.75
N GLY A 402 7.01 9.88 -6.43
CA GLY A 402 7.98 10.40 -5.46
C GLY A 402 8.99 11.38 -6.04
N GLY A 403 10.19 11.47 -5.46
CA GLY A 403 11.20 12.45 -5.85
C GLY A 403 12.32 11.88 -6.72
N SER A 404 12.33 12.18 -8.02
CA SER A 404 13.49 11.93 -8.87
C SER A 404 14.58 12.99 -8.64
N VAL A 405 15.85 12.61 -8.78
CA VAL A 405 17.01 13.49 -8.57
C VAL A 405 17.64 13.98 -9.87
N VAL A 406 18.18 15.20 -9.81
CA VAL A 406 19.05 15.78 -10.85
C VAL A 406 20.31 16.29 -10.16
N ASP A 407 21.45 15.70 -10.50
CA ASP A 407 22.75 16.11 -10.00
C ASP A 407 23.41 17.06 -11.00
N ILE A 408 23.98 18.16 -10.50
CA ILE A 408 24.58 19.22 -11.29
C ILE A 408 26.00 19.46 -10.78
N SER A 409 26.98 19.35 -11.67
CA SER A 409 28.38 19.62 -11.36
C SER A 409 28.89 20.83 -12.14
N PHE A 410 29.59 21.72 -11.43
CA PHE A 410 30.31 22.85 -12.00
C PHE A 410 31.81 22.58 -11.88
N ARG A 411 32.54 22.78 -12.97
CA ARG A 411 34.01 22.80 -13.00
C ARG A 411 34.45 24.07 -13.67
N TYR A 412 35.39 24.80 -13.08
CA TYR A 412 35.74 26.14 -13.55
C TYR A 412 37.14 26.56 -13.14
N GLU A 413 37.62 27.65 -13.74
CA GLU A 413 38.89 28.30 -13.43
C GLU A 413 38.67 29.70 -12.84
N TYR A 414 39.71 30.26 -12.25
CA TYR A 414 39.75 31.65 -11.83
C TYR A 414 41.20 32.15 -11.82
N VAL A 415 41.39 33.47 -11.76
CA VAL A 415 42.71 34.09 -11.66
C VAL A 415 42.76 34.96 -10.41
N ASP A 416 43.64 34.62 -9.48
CA ASP A 416 43.93 35.40 -8.26
C ASP A 416 45.36 35.94 -8.35
N ASN A 417 45.53 37.27 -8.27
CA ASN A 417 46.81 37.98 -8.40
C ASN A 417 47.72 37.47 -9.54
N GLY A 418 47.13 37.15 -10.71
CA GLY A 418 47.84 36.65 -11.90
C GLY A 418 48.11 35.13 -11.91
N THR A 419 47.83 34.42 -10.83
CA THR A 419 47.93 32.95 -10.76
C THR A 419 46.59 32.32 -11.15
N ARG A 420 46.59 31.37 -12.10
CA ARG A 420 45.37 30.62 -12.46
C ARG A 420 45.16 29.46 -11.47
N GLY A 421 43.96 29.38 -10.91
CA GLY A 421 43.47 28.27 -10.10
C GLY A 421 42.22 27.64 -10.69
N SER A 422 41.78 26.51 -10.12
CA SER A 422 40.59 25.78 -10.52
C SER A 422 39.70 25.46 -9.32
N GLY A 423 38.39 25.40 -9.53
CA GLY A 423 37.42 25.01 -8.53
C GLY A 423 36.30 24.13 -9.11
N SER A 424 35.53 23.53 -8.22
CA SER A 424 34.36 22.73 -8.57
C SER A 424 33.34 22.69 -7.44
N SER A 425 32.07 22.60 -7.80
CA SER A 425 30.96 22.43 -6.86
C SER A 425 29.90 21.51 -7.45
N ASN A 426 29.27 20.71 -6.59
CA ASN A 426 28.21 19.78 -6.96
C ASN A 426 26.95 20.11 -6.15
N GLU A 427 25.79 20.10 -6.82
CA GLU A 427 24.49 20.49 -6.28
C GLU A 427 23.45 19.45 -6.68
N ARG A 428 22.60 19.02 -5.74
CA ARG A 428 21.57 17.99 -5.95
C ARG A 428 20.18 18.59 -5.86
N LEU A 429 19.39 18.43 -6.91
CA LEU A 429 18.00 18.90 -6.98
C LEU A 429 17.03 17.72 -6.91
N TYR A 430 15.86 17.96 -6.31
CA TYR A 430 14.77 16.99 -6.26
C TYR A 430 13.59 17.51 -7.08
N VAL A 431 13.08 16.68 -7.99
CA VAL A 431 11.89 16.98 -8.80
C VAL A 431 10.79 15.98 -8.43
N PRO A 432 9.66 16.43 -7.86
CA PRO A 432 8.54 15.55 -7.55
C PRO A 432 7.85 15.07 -8.84
N VAL A 433 7.65 13.77 -8.93
CA VAL A 433 6.96 13.05 -10.00
C VAL A 433 5.72 12.38 -9.43
N TYR A 434 4.63 12.40 -10.19
CA TYR A 434 3.42 11.63 -9.88
C TYR A 434 3.00 10.77 -11.07
N LEU A 435 2.35 9.64 -10.76
CA LEU A 435 1.79 8.74 -11.76
C LEU A 435 0.37 9.22 -12.13
N PRO A 436 0.10 9.54 -13.41
CA PRO A 436 -1.23 9.99 -13.81
C PRO A 436 -2.27 8.87 -13.65
N ASP A 437 -3.25 9.13 -12.80
CA ASP A 437 -4.49 8.37 -12.71
C ASP A 437 -5.24 8.42 -14.05
N ARG A 438 -5.70 7.25 -14.49
CA ARG A 438 -6.48 7.01 -15.71
C ARG A 438 -7.55 5.93 -15.44
N PHE A 439 -8.17 5.95 -14.26
CA PHE A 439 -9.36 5.16 -13.98
C PHE A 439 -10.53 5.67 -14.84
N ILE A 440 -11.26 4.74 -15.46
CA ILE A 440 -12.40 5.07 -16.33
C ILE A 440 -13.57 4.17 -15.97
N ILE A 441 -14.74 4.79 -15.78
CA ILE A 441 -16.04 4.13 -15.63
C ILE A 441 -16.90 4.58 -16.81
N THR A 442 -17.68 3.68 -17.39
CA THR A 442 -18.55 3.96 -18.53
C THR A 442 -20.00 3.66 -18.15
N ALA A 443 -20.95 4.50 -18.59
CA ALA A 443 -22.37 4.18 -18.47
C ALA A 443 -22.73 3.02 -19.42
N PRO A 444 -23.67 2.12 -19.07
CA PRO A 444 -24.21 1.13 -19.99
C PRO A 444 -25.02 1.81 -21.13
N ASP A 445 -24.88 1.31 -22.36
CA ASP A 445 -25.56 1.84 -23.55
C ASP A 445 -27.09 1.68 -23.52
N THR A 446 -27.62 0.77 -22.70
CA THR A 446 -29.06 0.51 -22.54
C THR A 446 -29.33 -0.09 -21.17
N ILE A 447 -30.42 0.34 -20.53
CA ILE A 447 -30.90 -0.15 -19.25
C ILE A 447 -32.33 -0.64 -19.48
N TYR A 448 -32.61 -1.91 -19.13
CA TYR A 448 -33.95 -2.50 -19.20
C TYR A 448 -34.47 -2.66 -17.78
N ALA A 449 -35.51 -1.92 -17.43
CA ALA A 449 -36.08 -1.88 -16.08
C ALA A 449 -37.58 -2.17 -16.12
N VAL A 450 -38.13 -2.71 -15.03
CA VAL A 450 -39.57 -2.98 -14.86
C VAL A 450 -39.98 -2.42 -13.51
N ALA A 451 -41.12 -1.72 -13.45
CA ALA A 451 -41.61 -1.13 -12.22
C ALA A 451 -41.94 -2.22 -11.18
N ASN A 452 -41.41 -2.07 -9.97
CA ASN A 452 -41.48 -2.98 -8.82
C ASN A 452 -40.65 -4.28 -8.93
N GLU A 453 -39.75 -4.39 -9.92
CA GLU A 453 -38.75 -5.47 -10.00
C GLU A 453 -37.33 -4.95 -9.72
N GLU A 454 -36.44 -5.84 -9.24
CA GLU A 454 -35.04 -5.48 -8.93
C GLU A 454 -34.21 -5.36 -10.22
N LEU A 455 -33.76 -4.14 -10.51
CA LEU A 455 -32.86 -3.79 -11.61
C LEU A 455 -31.40 -3.89 -11.15
N SER A 456 -30.58 -4.62 -11.91
CA SER A 456 -29.12 -4.58 -11.77
C SER A 456 -28.50 -3.58 -12.74
N LEU A 457 -27.85 -2.55 -12.19
CA LEU A 457 -27.11 -1.51 -12.89
C LEU A 457 -25.63 -1.91 -12.96
N SER A 458 -25.21 -2.51 -14.09
CA SER A 458 -23.82 -2.88 -14.36
C SER A 458 -23.04 -1.74 -15.04
N LEU A 459 -22.10 -1.12 -14.32
CA LEU A 459 -21.21 -0.08 -14.85
C LEU A 459 -19.82 -0.64 -15.18
N PRO A 460 -19.45 -0.83 -16.45
CA PRO A 460 -18.12 -1.32 -16.81
C PRO A 460 -17.00 -0.31 -16.51
N TYR A 461 -15.94 -0.79 -15.85
CA TYR A 461 -14.75 -0.01 -15.49
C TYR A 461 -13.46 -0.58 -16.10
N VAL A 462 -12.46 0.28 -16.26
CA VAL A 462 -11.07 -0.10 -16.58
C VAL A 462 -10.11 0.79 -15.78
N ASN A 463 -9.27 0.19 -14.94
CA ASN A 463 -8.11 0.89 -14.38
C ASN A 463 -6.99 0.93 -15.42
N LYS A 464 -6.75 2.11 -16.03
CA LYS A 464 -5.61 2.35 -16.93
C LYS A 464 -4.47 3.10 -16.22
N SER A 465 -4.56 3.36 -14.92
CA SER A 465 -3.49 3.92 -14.09
C SER A 465 -2.29 2.97 -14.01
N LYS A 466 -1.17 3.44 -13.47
CA LYS A 466 0.00 2.59 -13.21
C LYS A 466 0.01 1.96 -11.81
N GLY A 467 -0.47 2.69 -10.79
CA GLY A 467 -0.79 2.13 -9.49
C GLY A 467 -2.20 1.56 -9.41
N ALA A 468 -2.46 0.84 -8.32
CA ALA A 468 -3.81 0.45 -7.95
C ALA A 468 -4.67 1.68 -7.64
N VAL A 469 -5.96 1.56 -7.90
CA VAL A 469 -6.98 2.52 -7.46
C VAL A 469 -7.55 1.95 -6.17
N ASN A 470 -7.35 2.65 -5.05
CA ASN A 470 -7.61 2.13 -3.71
C ASN A 470 -8.96 2.63 -3.18
N ASN A 471 -9.49 1.93 -2.17
CA ASN A 471 -10.67 2.36 -1.42
C ASN A 471 -11.85 2.77 -2.31
N VAL A 472 -12.10 2.01 -3.38
CA VAL A 472 -13.17 2.29 -4.35
C VAL A 472 -14.51 2.09 -3.65
N GLU A 473 -15.38 3.08 -3.76
CA GLU A 473 -16.68 3.11 -3.10
C GLU A 473 -17.71 3.68 -4.06
N ALA A 474 -18.78 2.95 -4.33
CA ALA A 474 -19.89 3.37 -5.18
C ALA A 474 -21.11 3.73 -4.32
N GLU A 475 -21.71 4.88 -4.61
CA GLU A 475 -22.87 5.44 -3.93
C GLU A 475 -23.95 5.79 -4.97
N LEU A 476 -25.17 5.31 -4.75
CA LEU A 476 -26.30 5.40 -5.66
C LEU A 476 -27.24 6.51 -5.19
N ILE A 477 -27.29 7.61 -5.95
CA ILE A 477 -28.07 8.80 -5.61
C ILE A 477 -29.29 8.87 -6.53
N PHE A 478 -30.49 8.81 -5.93
CA PHE A 478 -31.79 8.82 -6.61
C PHE A 478 -32.85 9.46 -5.69
N ASP A 479 -34.06 9.69 -6.21
CA ASP A 479 -35.20 10.12 -5.38
C ASP A 479 -35.92 8.90 -4.77
N GLU A 480 -36.10 8.88 -3.46
CA GLU A 480 -36.78 7.79 -2.72
C GLU A 480 -38.27 7.65 -3.11
N ALA A 481 -38.86 8.65 -3.78
CA ALA A 481 -40.17 8.53 -4.40
C ALA A 481 -40.15 7.58 -5.62
N ASP A 482 -39.11 7.68 -6.47
CA ASP A 482 -39.02 6.99 -7.74
C ASP A 482 -38.54 5.53 -7.63
N GLY A 483 -37.84 5.17 -6.55
CA GLY A 483 -37.39 3.80 -6.31
C GLY A 483 -36.90 3.52 -4.89
N PHE A 484 -36.43 2.29 -4.69
CA PHE A 484 -35.88 1.78 -3.44
C PHE A 484 -34.54 1.06 -3.67
N CYS A 485 -33.62 1.16 -2.72
CA CYS A 485 -32.36 0.42 -2.71
C CYS A 485 -32.00 0.04 -1.28
N GLU A 486 -31.76 -1.25 -0.99
CA GLU A 486 -31.38 -1.71 0.36
C GLU A 486 -29.93 -1.31 0.71
N PHE A 487 -29.03 -1.29 -0.28
CA PHE A 487 -27.62 -0.98 -0.11
C PHE A 487 -27.17 0.15 -1.07
N PRO A 488 -27.61 1.41 -0.86
CA PRO A 488 -27.28 2.53 -1.74
C PRO A 488 -25.81 2.93 -1.70
N LYS A 489 -24.97 2.27 -0.89
CA LYS A 489 -23.54 2.54 -0.75
C LYS A 489 -22.78 1.24 -0.56
N MET A 490 -21.80 0.97 -1.43
CA MET A 490 -21.01 -0.26 -1.44
C MET A 490 -19.51 0.06 -1.57
N ASN A 491 -18.70 -0.54 -0.69
CA ASN A 491 -17.25 -0.56 -0.84
C ASN A 491 -16.83 -1.73 -1.75
N LEU A 492 -15.95 -1.45 -2.71
CA LEU A 492 -15.50 -2.35 -3.78
C LEU A 492 -14.02 -2.77 -3.61
N GLY A 493 -13.34 -2.27 -2.57
CA GLY A 493 -11.92 -2.51 -2.31
C GLY A 493 -11.00 -1.86 -3.34
N ASN A 494 -9.90 -2.54 -3.67
CA ASN A 494 -8.85 -2.00 -4.54
C ASN A 494 -8.89 -2.62 -5.95
N PHE A 495 -8.71 -1.77 -6.97
CA PHE A 495 -8.68 -2.15 -8.37
C PHE A 495 -7.25 -2.04 -8.93
N GLU A 496 -6.60 -3.19 -9.10
CA GLU A 496 -5.22 -3.33 -9.60
C GLU A 496 -4.96 -2.67 -10.97
N PRO A 497 -3.71 -2.30 -11.29
CA PRO A 497 -3.33 -1.76 -12.60
C PRO A 497 -3.75 -2.66 -13.76
N GLY A 498 -4.38 -2.08 -14.79
CA GLY A 498 -4.84 -2.82 -15.97
C GLY A 498 -6.10 -3.69 -15.76
N LYS A 499 -6.65 -3.76 -14.53
CA LYS A 499 -7.87 -4.51 -14.22
C LYS A 499 -9.10 -3.86 -14.87
N SER A 500 -10.02 -4.70 -15.33
CA SER A 500 -11.35 -4.29 -15.81
C SER A 500 -12.43 -5.21 -15.23
N GLY A 501 -13.64 -4.71 -15.11
CA GLY A 501 -14.80 -5.46 -14.61
C GLY A 501 -16.07 -4.60 -14.65
N THR A 502 -17.08 -5.02 -13.90
CA THR A 502 -18.31 -4.25 -13.64
C THR A 502 -18.36 -3.79 -12.19
N ILE A 503 -19.00 -2.64 -11.96
CA ILE A 503 -19.58 -2.26 -10.67
C ILE A 503 -21.07 -2.54 -10.82
N ASP A 504 -21.57 -3.52 -10.09
CA ASP A 504 -22.97 -3.97 -10.17
C ASP A 504 -23.73 -3.46 -8.94
N LEU A 505 -24.72 -2.59 -9.16
CA LEU A 505 -25.58 -1.97 -8.15
C LEU A 505 -27.03 -2.42 -8.35
N PHE A 506 -27.84 -2.43 -7.30
CA PHE A 506 -29.21 -2.93 -7.35
C PHE A 506 -30.20 -1.85 -6.92
N ILE A 507 -31.30 -1.69 -7.66
CA ILE A 507 -32.37 -0.72 -7.35
C ILE A 507 -33.72 -1.27 -7.83
N THR A 508 -34.79 -1.01 -7.08
CA THR A 508 -36.16 -1.38 -7.46
C THR A 508 -36.92 -0.10 -7.77
N PRO A 509 -37.27 0.21 -9.03
CA PRO A 509 -38.07 1.37 -9.36
C PRO A 509 -39.50 1.21 -8.82
N ASN A 510 -40.08 2.26 -8.24
CA ASN A 510 -41.45 2.23 -7.68
C ASN A 510 -42.50 2.49 -8.78
N THR A 511 -42.13 3.26 -9.81
CA THR A 511 -43.03 3.76 -10.87
C THR A 511 -42.56 3.33 -12.26
N ALA A 512 -43.44 3.44 -13.26
CA ALA A 512 -43.11 3.32 -14.68
C ALA A 512 -42.79 4.69 -15.32
N GLU A 513 -42.33 5.65 -14.53
CA GLU A 513 -41.96 7.00 -14.99
C GLU A 513 -40.45 7.11 -15.24
N THR A 514 -40.00 8.17 -15.92
CA THR A 514 -38.59 8.26 -16.33
C THR A 514 -37.69 8.70 -15.17
N MET A 515 -37.05 7.71 -14.55
CA MET A 515 -36.15 7.87 -13.42
C MET A 515 -34.77 8.36 -13.85
N THR A 516 -34.13 9.21 -13.03
CA THR A 516 -32.71 9.58 -13.19
C THR A 516 -31.94 9.23 -11.92
N VAL A 517 -30.87 8.46 -12.08
CA VAL A 517 -30.06 7.88 -11.02
C VAL A 517 -28.60 8.27 -11.25
N THR A 518 -27.91 8.75 -10.23
CA THR A 518 -26.49 9.13 -10.32
C THR A 518 -25.64 8.16 -9.53
N VAL A 519 -24.73 7.46 -10.21
CA VAL A 519 -23.71 6.64 -9.54
C VAL A 519 -22.49 7.52 -9.25
N LEU A 520 -22.28 7.82 -7.97
CA LEU A 520 -21.12 8.54 -7.47
C LEU A 520 -20.07 7.53 -7.01
N VAL A 521 -18.97 7.40 -7.74
CA VAL A 521 -17.85 6.53 -7.36
C VAL A 521 -16.71 7.36 -6.78
N SER A 522 -16.48 7.20 -5.48
CA SER A 522 -15.29 7.69 -4.78
C SER A 522 -14.15 6.70 -4.93
N TYR A 523 -12.91 7.19 -4.98
CA TYR A 523 -11.72 6.35 -4.90
C TYR A 523 -10.49 7.15 -4.47
N GLU A 524 -9.46 6.45 -4.03
CA GLU A 524 -8.17 7.01 -3.67
C GLU A 524 -7.12 6.64 -4.73
N THR A 525 -6.35 7.63 -5.17
CA THR A 525 -5.22 7.39 -6.10
C THR A 525 -4.02 6.80 -5.37
N GLU A 526 -3.06 6.25 -6.11
CA GLU A 526 -1.76 5.80 -5.61
C GLU A 526 -1.04 6.87 -4.74
N SER A 527 -1.26 8.15 -5.03
CA SER A 527 -0.71 9.31 -4.31
C SER A 527 -1.52 9.76 -3.08
N GLY A 528 -2.56 9.02 -2.67
CA GLY A 528 -3.43 9.37 -1.55
C GLY A 528 -4.42 10.52 -1.83
N GLU A 529 -4.54 10.98 -3.07
CA GLU A 529 -5.55 11.97 -3.47
C GLU A 529 -6.89 11.25 -3.66
N LEU A 530 -7.89 11.62 -2.86
CA LEU A 530 -9.28 11.15 -2.97
C LEU A 530 -10.00 11.90 -4.10
N LYS A 531 -10.58 11.14 -5.03
CA LYS A 531 -11.34 11.63 -6.18
C LYS A 531 -12.76 11.09 -6.18
N LYS A 532 -13.62 11.73 -6.98
CA LYS A 532 -15.00 11.30 -7.24
C LYS A 532 -15.33 11.40 -8.72
N VAL A 533 -15.98 10.38 -9.26
CA VAL A 533 -16.55 10.33 -10.62
C VAL A 533 -18.06 10.19 -10.48
N SER A 534 -18.81 11.01 -11.21
CA SER A 534 -20.27 10.97 -11.24
C SER A 534 -20.72 10.44 -12.60
N VAL A 535 -21.50 9.36 -12.60
CA VAL A 535 -22.09 8.74 -13.80
C VAL A 535 -23.61 8.87 -13.71
N PRO A 536 -24.22 9.89 -14.36
CA PRO A 536 -25.67 9.98 -14.44
C PRO A 536 -26.22 8.94 -15.43
N LEU A 537 -27.29 8.27 -15.01
CA LEU A 537 -28.04 7.26 -15.74
C LEU A 537 -29.51 7.71 -15.79
N THR A 538 -30.17 7.54 -16.93
CA THR A 538 -31.60 7.85 -17.09
C THR A 538 -32.26 6.70 -17.84
N PHE A 539 -33.38 6.21 -17.33
CA PHE A 539 -34.13 5.10 -17.91
C PHE A 539 -35.62 5.22 -17.54
N THR A 540 -36.46 4.53 -18.31
CA THR A 540 -37.91 4.46 -18.08
C THR A 540 -38.26 2.99 -17.83
N PRO A 541 -38.74 2.60 -16.64
CA PRO A 541 -39.17 1.24 -16.37
C PRO A 541 -40.47 0.92 -17.12
N ASP A 542 -40.57 -0.28 -17.69
CA ASP A 542 -41.83 -0.78 -18.25
C ASP A 542 -42.85 -1.08 -17.13
N GLU A 543 -44.15 -0.98 -17.45
CA GLU A 543 -45.21 -1.43 -16.54
C GLU A 543 -45.11 -2.95 -16.29
N GLY A 544 -45.00 -3.34 -15.02
CA GLY A 544 -44.93 -4.75 -14.63
C GLY A 544 -46.15 -5.54 -15.09
N MET A 545 -45.92 -6.71 -15.70
CA MET A 545 -46.98 -7.58 -16.19
C MET A 545 -47.77 -8.16 -15.00
N MET A 546 -48.89 -7.52 -14.68
CA MET A 546 -49.81 -7.97 -13.65
C MET A 546 -50.42 -9.32 -14.07
N ASP A 547 -49.88 -10.41 -13.50
CA ASP A 547 -50.37 -11.78 -13.66
C ASP A 547 -51.80 -11.87 -13.09
N ASP A 548 -52.81 -11.60 -13.93
CA ASP A 548 -54.22 -11.60 -13.56
C ASP A 548 -54.58 -12.97 -12.95
N PRO A 549 -55.02 -13.03 -11.68
CA PRO A 549 -55.47 -14.27 -11.03
C PRO A 549 -56.84 -14.74 -11.55
N GLY A 550 -56.96 -14.82 -12.88
CA GLY A 550 -58.18 -15.07 -13.64
C GLY A 550 -58.88 -16.35 -13.21
N PHE A 551 -59.99 -16.17 -12.50
CA PHE A 551 -60.88 -17.18 -11.96
C PHE A 551 -61.07 -18.40 -12.89
N MET A 552 -60.61 -19.57 -12.44
CA MET A 552 -61.21 -20.84 -12.88
C MET A 552 -62.53 -21.09 -12.14
N GLU A 553 -63.59 -20.36 -12.54
CA GLU A 553 -64.94 -20.90 -12.35
C GLU A 553 -65.16 -22.02 -13.39
N PRO A 554 -65.55 -23.25 -12.96
CA PRO A 554 -65.64 -24.40 -13.84
C PRO A 554 -66.99 -24.48 -14.59
N ASP A 555 -67.48 -23.35 -15.09
CA ASP A 555 -68.72 -23.28 -15.86
C ASP A 555 -68.46 -23.66 -17.33
N PHE A 556 -69.10 -24.74 -17.78
CA PHE A 556 -69.01 -25.25 -19.15
C PHE A 556 -69.95 -24.46 -20.09
N PRO A 557 -69.43 -23.70 -21.07
CA PRO A 557 -70.26 -23.17 -22.15
C PRO A 557 -70.53 -24.32 -23.13
N THR A 558 -71.71 -24.92 -23.04
CA THR A 558 -72.24 -25.76 -24.11
C THR A 558 -72.90 -24.88 -25.16
N ASP A 559 -72.10 -24.31 -26.07
CA ASP A 559 -72.37 -24.39 -27.52
C ASP A 559 -71.24 -23.77 -28.36
N ILE A 560 -71.17 -24.18 -29.64
CA ILE A 560 -70.15 -23.74 -30.59
C ILE A 560 -70.71 -22.60 -31.45
N GLY A 561 -70.17 -21.39 -31.26
CA GLY A 561 -70.34 -20.24 -32.16
C GLY A 561 -69.04 -19.91 -32.91
N GLU A 562 -69.12 -19.66 -34.20
CA GLU A 562 -67.95 -19.41 -35.06
C GLU A 562 -67.35 -18.01 -34.87
N SER A 563 -66.01 -17.88 -34.84
CA SER A 563 -65.31 -16.88 -35.69
C SER A 563 -63.79 -17.07 -35.72
N SER A 564 -63.20 -17.01 -36.92
CA SER A 564 -61.81 -16.62 -37.25
C SER A 564 -60.63 -17.34 -36.55
N GLY A 565 -59.74 -17.95 -37.34
CA GLY A 565 -58.59 -18.71 -36.81
C GLY A 565 -57.24 -18.00 -36.93
N LYS A 566 -56.42 -18.06 -35.86
CA LYS A 566 -54.94 -17.91 -35.92
C LYS A 566 -54.13 -18.73 -34.88
N LEU A 567 -54.79 -19.44 -33.96
CA LEU A 567 -54.13 -20.08 -32.79
C LEU A 567 -53.52 -21.48 -33.02
N LYS A 568 -53.61 -22.06 -34.22
CA LYS A 568 -53.21 -23.47 -34.45
C LYS A 568 -51.70 -23.77 -34.36
N PHE A 569 -50.83 -22.75 -34.29
CA PHE A 569 -49.37 -22.95 -34.29
C PHE A 569 -48.73 -23.01 -32.89
N ILE A 570 -49.26 -22.27 -31.91
CA ILE A 570 -48.65 -22.14 -30.58
C ILE A 570 -48.73 -23.46 -29.79
N ILE A 571 -49.90 -24.09 -29.80
CA ILE A 571 -50.15 -25.36 -29.07
C ILE A 571 -49.26 -26.50 -29.61
N ILE A 572 -49.03 -26.54 -30.92
CA ILE A 572 -48.18 -27.57 -31.55
C ILE A 572 -46.71 -27.38 -31.16
N ALA A 573 -46.22 -26.12 -31.12
CA ALA A 573 -44.84 -25.83 -30.73
C ALA A 573 -44.53 -26.26 -29.28
N ALA A 574 -45.43 -25.95 -28.34
CA ALA A 574 -45.27 -26.33 -26.94
C ALA A 574 -45.17 -27.86 -26.73
N VAL A 575 -46.03 -28.64 -27.42
CA VAL A 575 -46.03 -30.10 -27.35
C VAL A 575 -44.73 -30.70 -27.92
N VAL A 576 -44.19 -30.14 -29.01
CA VAL A 576 -42.92 -30.59 -29.59
C VAL A 576 -41.74 -30.33 -28.64
N ILE A 577 -41.68 -29.16 -28.00
CA ILE A 577 -40.62 -28.83 -27.03
C ILE A 577 -40.66 -29.79 -25.82
N ALA A 578 -41.86 -30.03 -25.26
CA ALA A 578 -42.03 -30.98 -24.16
C ALA A 578 -41.56 -32.40 -24.52
N ALA A 579 -41.88 -32.88 -25.73
CA ALA A 579 -41.44 -34.18 -26.22
C ALA A 579 -39.90 -34.27 -26.36
N ILE A 580 -39.24 -33.21 -26.84
CA ILE A 580 -37.78 -33.13 -26.97
C ILE A 580 -37.10 -33.19 -25.59
N VAL A 581 -37.61 -32.46 -24.59
CA VAL A 581 -37.06 -32.48 -23.22
C VAL A 581 -37.17 -33.89 -22.61
N VAL A 582 -38.33 -34.54 -22.72
CA VAL A 582 -38.53 -35.93 -22.27
C VAL A 582 -37.58 -36.90 -22.97
N PHE A 583 -37.39 -36.77 -24.28
CA PHE A 583 -36.47 -37.61 -25.06
C PHE A 583 -35.01 -37.44 -24.59
N ILE A 584 -34.55 -36.22 -24.33
CA ILE A 584 -33.19 -35.93 -23.83
C ILE A 584 -32.98 -36.54 -22.44
N VAL A 585 -33.95 -36.42 -21.53
CA VAL A 585 -33.88 -37.01 -20.18
C VAL A 585 -33.80 -38.54 -20.23
N LEU A 586 -34.63 -39.18 -21.07
CA LEU A 586 -34.59 -40.63 -21.29
C LEU A 586 -33.26 -41.09 -21.90
N ARG A 587 -32.71 -40.34 -22.87
CA ARG A 587 -31.43 -40.65 -23.51
C ARG A 587 -30.24 -40.50 -22.55
N ARG A 588 -30.28 -39.52 -21.63
CA ARG A 588 -29.29 -39.39 -20.53
C ARG A 588 -29.41 -40.53 -19.51
N ARG A 589 -30.62 -40.96 -19.13
CA ARG A 589 -30.82 -42.10 -18.20
C ARG A 589 -30.31 -43.44 -18.75
N LYS A 590 -30.42 -43.70 -20.06
CA LYS A 590 -29.88 -44.96 -20.66
C LYS A 590 -28.34 -45.04 -20.71
N LYS A 591 -27.60 -43.92 -20.61
CA LYS A 591 -26.12 -43.92 -20.65
C LYS A 591 -25.41 -44.15 -19.30
N LYS A 592 -26.13 -44.47 -18.22
CA LYS A 592 -25.53 -44.78 -16.89
C LYS A 592 -25.71 -46.25 -16.44
N LYS A 593 -25.84 -47.22 -17.39
CA LYS A 593 -25.84 -48.66 -17.10
C LYS A 593 -25.01 -49.48 -18.12
N SER A 594 -23.74 -49.11 -18.28
CA SER A 594 -22.73 -49.91 -19.00
C SER A 594 -21.31 -49.55 -18.55
N LYS A 595 -20.82 -50.27 -17.55
CA LYS A 595 -19.41 -50.36 -17.08
C LYS A 595 -19.27 -51.76 -16.45
N ILE A 596 -18.05 -52.32 -16.38
CA ILE A 596 -17.69 -53.77 -16.33
C ILE A 596 -17.41 -54.26 -17.77
N GLU A 597 -16.25 -54.85 -18.15
CA GLU A 597 -14.93 -54.99 -17.49
C GLU A 597 -13.88 -55.56 -18.51
N ILE A 598 -12.72 -56.04 -18.00
CA ILE A 598 -11.82 -57.09 -18.56
C ILE A 598 -10.51 -56.66 -19.28
N SER A 599 -9.45 -57.39 -18.90
CA SER A 599 -8.12 -57.65 -19.52
C SER A 599 -7.14 -56.52 -19.83
N SER A 600 -6.02 -56.53 -19.09
CA SER A 600 -4.68 -56.41 -19.66
C SER A 600 -4.35 -57.62 -20.55
N ASP A 601 -3.62 -57.41 -21.65
CA ASP A 601 -2.45 -58.20 -22.09
C ASP A 601 -1.92 -57.73 -23.47
N PHE A 602 -0.59 -57.83 -23.65
CA PHE A 602 0.21 -58.22 -24.85
C PHE A 602 -0.26 -57.84 -26.30
N ASP A 603 0.60 -57.48 -27.27
CA ASP A 603 2.08 -57.53 -27.42
C ASP A 603 2.59 -56.48 -28.46
N TRP A 604 3.90 -56.42 -28.69
CA TRP A 604 4.61 -55.59 -29.68
C TRP A 604 4.53 -56.10 -31.14
N ASN A 605 4.44 -55.19 -32.12
CA ASN A 605 5.46 -55.13 -33.19
C ASN A 605 5.51 -53.77 -33.94
N MET A 606 6.63 -53.56 -34.63
CA MET A 606 7.02 -52.41 -35.47
C MET A 606 6.66 -52.64 -36.97
N PRO A 607 6.74 -51.65 -37.92
CA PRO A 607 7.89 -50.76 -38.13
C PRO A 607 7.63 -49.30 -38.58
N GLN A 608 8.71 -48.51 -38.64
CA GLN A 608 8.78 -47.20 -39.31
C GLN A 608 9.34 -47.32 -40.75
N PRO A 609 9.02 -46.32 -41.60
CA PRO A 609 10.06 -45.64 -42.37
C PRO A 609 9.83 -44.10 -42.42
N ALA A 610 10.79 -43.25 -42.81
CA ALA A 610 12.24 -43.30 -42.79
C ALA A 610 12.75 -41.86 -43.04
N GLU A 611 13.89 -41.45 -42.48
CA GLU A 611 14.50 -40.14 -42.77
C GLU A 611 15.14 -40.09 -44.16
N THR A 612 15.38 -38.89 -44.68
CA THR A 612 16.35 -38.67 -45.77
C THR A 612 17.03 -37.32 -45.58
N ALA A 613 18.36 -37.30 -45.58
CA ALA A 613 19.17 -36.13 -45.26
C ALA A 613 20.36 -35.96 -46.23
N GLY A 614 20.85 -34.73 -46.35
CA GLY A 614 22.03 -34.36 -47.14
C GLY A 614 21.73 -33.84 -48.56
N ASN A 615 22.60 -33.05 -49.19
CA ASN A 615 23.84 -32.45 -48.67
C ASN A 615 24.21 -31.15 -49.44
N SER A 616 25.24 -30.44 -48.98
CA SER A 616 25.74 -29.15 -49.48
C SER A 616 26.51 -29.19 -50.81
N SER A 617 26.66 -28.03 -51.48
CA SER A 617 27.95 -27.50 -51.99
C SER A 617 27.87 -26.11 -52.69
N ASP A 618 28.74 -25.20 -52.24
CA ASP A 618 29.57 -24.21 -52.97
C ASP A 618 29.29 -23.82 -54.44
N ARG A 619 29.09 -22.51 -54.75
CA ARG A 619 30.17 -21.57 -55.24
C ARG A 619 29.73 -20.18 -55.76
N ASN A 620 30.64 -19.21 -55.54
CA ASN A 620 31.00 -17.93 -56.18
C ASN A 620 30.20 -17.24 -57.33
N GLU A 621 30.02 -15.93 -57.12
CA GLU A 621 30.40 -14.78 -57.99
C GLU A 621 29.73 -14.42 -59.34
N THR A 622 29.13 -13.22 -59.32
CA THR A 622 29.19 -12.13 -60.34
C THR A 622 28.36 -12.14 -61.64
N LYS A 623 27.88 -10.92 -61.95
CA LYS A 623 27.45 -10.36 -63.25
C LYS A 623 26.29 -11.03 -64.02
N THR A 624 25.22 -10.25 -64.19
CA THR A 624 25.15 -9.37 -65.36
C THR A 624 24.76 -7.96 -64.92
#